data_AF-A0A1D6IMJ6-F1
#
_entry.id   AF-A0A1D6IMJ6-F1
#
_cell.length_a   1.000
_cell.length_b   1.000
_cell.length_c   1.000
_cell.angle_alpha   90.00
_cell.angle_beta   90.00
_cell.angle_gamma   90.00
#
_symmetry.space_group_name_H-M   'P 1'
#
loop_
_entity.id
_entity.type
_entity.pdbx_description
1 polymer ?
#
loop_
_entity_poly.entity_id
_entity_poly.type
_entity_poly.pdbx_seq_one_letter_code
_entity_poly.pdbx_strand_id
1 'polypeptide(L)'
;MSWFGHHHHNQPAPPASGPNQVFKIFCRANENYCLAVRDGAVVLAPVNPKDDHQHWYKDMRFSTRVKDEEGMPAFALWTESRDVGNGFRCVRMVNNIYLNFDAFHGDKAHGGVHDGTEIVLWKWCEGDNQRWKILPW
;
A
#
# COMPACT_ATOMS: atom_id res chain seq x y z
N MET A 1 38.29 -10.43 27.10
CA MET A 1 37.77 -10.33 25.72
C MET A 1 36.34 -10.85 25.74
N SER A 2 35.35 -9.97 25.80
CA SER A 2 33.93 -10.34 25.80
C SER A 2 33.36 -10.18 24.40
N TRP A 3 32.84 -11.27 23.85
CA TRP A 3 32.22 -11.38 22.54
C TRP A 3 30.77 -10.89 22.64
N PHE A 4 30.39 -9.87 21.88
CA PHE A 4 29.00 -9.43 21.73
C PHE A 4 28.32 -10.29 20.67
N GLY A 5 27.35 -11.12 21.08
CA GLY A 5 26.48 -11.85 20.17
C GLY A 5 25.41 -10.92 19.60
N HIS A 6 25.44 -10.70 18.28
CA HIS A 6 24.35 -10.02 17.57
C HIS A 6 23.15 -10.95 17.46
N HIS A 7 22.08 -10.67 18.22
CA HIS A 7 20.78 -11.31 18.03
C HIS A 7 20.13 -10.79 16.75
N HIS A 8 20.35 -11.50 15.64
CA HIS A 8 19.47 -11.38 14.48
C HIS A 8 18.12 -12.00 14.84
N HIS A 9 17.11 -11.16 15.12
CA HIS A 9 15.72 -11.59 15.08
C HIS A 9 15.42 -12.05 13.66
N ASN A 10 15.46 -13.36 13.46
CA ASN A 10 14.98 -14.01 12.26
C ASN A 10 13.45 -13.94 12.30
N GLN A 11 12.89 -12.78 11.93
CA GLN A 11 11.45 -12.68 11.75
C GLN A 11 11.05 -13.64 10.62
N PRO A 12 10.15 -14.60 10.87
CA PRO A 12 9.65 -15.46 9.81
C PRO A 12 9.02 -14.60 8.72
N ALA A 13 9.23 -15.01 7.46
CA ALA A 13 8.56 -14.38 6.34
C ALA A 13 7.04 -14.37 6.61
N PRO A 14 6.33 -13.26 6.32
CA PRO A 14 4.89 -13.23 6.47
C PRO A 14 4.27 -14.39 5.67
N PRO A 15 3.23 -15.06 6.21
CA PRO A 15 2.59 -16.17 5.53
C PRO A 15 2.20 -15.74 4.12
N ALA A 16 2.49 -16.60 3.13
CA ALA A 16 2.09 -16.37 1.75
C ALA A 16 0.58 -16.13 1.71
N SER A 17 0.14 -15.09 1.00
CA SER A 17 -1.28 -14.84 0.78
C SER A 17 -1.89 -16.09 0.13
N GLY A 18 -2.90 -16.66 0.80
CA GLY A 18 -3.68 -17.74 0.20
C GLY A 18 -4.33 -17.24 -1.10
N PRO A 19 -4.66 -18.14 -2.05
CA PRO A 19 -5.11 -17.76 -3.39
C PRO A 19 -6.35 -16.86 -3.47
N ASN A 20 -7.08 -16.66 -2.36
CA ASN A 20 -8.26 -15.80 -2.27
C ASN A 20 -8.23 -14.84 -1.05
N GLN A 21 -7.06 -14.58 -0.45
CA GLN A 21 -6.97 -13.65 0.68
C GLN A 21 -7.25 -12.22 0.19
N VAL A 22 -8.28 -11.59 0.74
CA VAL A 22 -8.59 -10.17 0.53
C VAL A 22 -7.73 -9.32 1.46
N PHE A 23 -7.36 -8.14 1.00
CA PHE A 23 -6.64 -7.14 1.76
C PHE A 23 -7.37 -5.80 1.70
N LYS A 24 -7.21 -5.02 2.76
CA LYS A 24 -7.48 -3.57 2.75
C LYS A 24 -6.16 -2.82 2.92
N ILE A 25 -6.06 -1.67 2.26
CA ILE A 25 -4.86 -0.84 2.26
C ILE A 25 -5.21 0.52 2.83
N PHE A 26 -4.58 0.88 3.95
CA PHE A 26 -4.88 2.06 4.76
C PHE A 26 -3.77 3.10 4.63
N CYS A 27 -4.15 4.38 4.64
CA CYS A 27 -3.22 5.50 4.67
C CYS A 27 -2.92 5.91 6.12
N ARG A 28 -1.65 6.19 6.44
CA ARG A 28 -1.27 6.64 7.80
C ARG A 28 -1.87 8.00 8.16
N ALA A 29 -2.14 8.84 7.16
CA ALA A 29 -2.78 10.13 7.37
C ALA A 29 -4.12 10.00 8.12
N ASN A 30 -4.88 8.92 7.86
CA ASN A 30 -6.07 8.54 8.62
C ASN A 30 -6.50 7.09 8.29
N GLU A 31 -6.42 6.20 9.29
CA GLU A 31 -6.78 4.77 9.11
C GLU A 31 -8.30 4.52 9.04
N ASN A 32 -9.15 5.55 9.21
CA ASN A 32 -10.60 5.44 8.94
C ASN A 32 -10.92 5.46 7.43
N TYR A 33 -9.92 5.68 6.59
CA TYR A 33 -10.02 5.60 5.13
C TYR A 33 -9.13 4.48 4.60
N CYS A 34 -9.60 3.81 3.55
CA CYS A 34 -8.81 2.83 2.82
C CYS A 34 -8.96 3.03 1.31
N LEU A 35 -8.01 2.44 0.58
CA LEU A 35 -8.00 2.44 -0.88
C LEU A 35 -9.27 1.78 -1.43
N ALA A 36 -9.88 2.45 -2.39
CA ALA A 36 -11.05 1.98 -3.11
C ALA A 36 -10.93 2.33 -4.59
N VAL A 37 -11.60 1.55 -5.44
CA VAL A 37 -11.83 1.92 -6.85
C VAL A 37 -13.17 2.66 -6.94
N ARG A 38 -13.15 3.86 -7.53
CA ARG A 38 -14.33 4.70 -7.79
C ARG A 38 -14.20 5.33 -9.16
N ASP A 39 -15.21 5.16 -10.01
CA ASP A 39 -15.27 5.78 -11.34
C ASP A 39 -13.99 5.61 -12.18
N GLY A 40 -13.36 4.43 -12.08
CA GLY A 40 -12.11 4.10 -12.78
C GLY A 40 -10.83 4.67 -12.13
N ALA A 41 -10.95 5.45 -11.06
CA ALA A 41 -9.82 5.98 -10.30
C ALA A 41 -9.60 5.21 -9.00
N VAL A 42 -8.35 5.27 -8.51
CA VAL A 42 -7.97 4.78 -7.18
C VAL A 42 -7.99 5.95 -6.21
N VAL A 43 -8.81 5.86 -5.16
CA VAL A 43 -9.05 6.93 -4.19
C VAL A 43 -9.01 6.39 -2.75
N LEU A 44 -8.96 7.29 -1.78
CA LEU A 44 -9.35 6.96 -0.40
C LEU A 44 -10.86 7.14 -0.21
N ALA A 45 -11.47 6.16 0.45
CA ALA A 45 -12.88 6.20 0.86
C ALA A 45 -13.03 5.72 2.31
N PRO A 46 -14.10 6.13 3.03
CA PRO A 46 -14.38 5.62 4.37
C PRO A 46 -14.43 4.09 4.40
N VAL A 47 -13.79 3.49 5.41
CA VAL A 47 -13.72 2.03 5.53
C VAL A 47 -15.13 1.44 5.64
N ASN A 48 -15.46 0.56 4.71
CA ASN A 48 -16.70 -0.19 4.68
C ASN A 48 -16.40 -1.70 4.51
N PRO A 49 -16.68 -2.53 5.52
CA PRO A 49 -16.46 -3.98 5.44
C PRO A 49 -17.23 -4.70 4.33
N LYS A 50 -18.33 -4.10 3.84
CA LYS A 50 -19.23 -4.68 2.83
C LYS A 50 -18.98 -4.16 1.42
N ASP A 51 -17.99 -3.29 1.26
CA ASP A 51 -17.70 -2.66 -0.02
C ASP A 51 -16.62 -3.42 -0.77
N ASP A 52 -17.06 -4.15 -1.80
CA ASP A 52 -16.18 -4.99 -2.62
C ASP A 52 -15.17 -4.17 -3.43
N HIS A 53 -15.42 -2.88 -3.65
CA HIS A 53 -14.45 -2.00 -4.31
C HIS A 53 -13.27 -1.62 -3.40
N GLN A 54 -13.32 -1.98 -2.11
CA GLN A 54 -12.21 -1.85 -1.16
C GLN A 54 -11.44 -3.17 -1.00
N HIS A 55 -11.77 -4.21 -1.77
CA HIS A 55 -11.11 -5.51 -1.71
C HIS A 55 -9.92 -5.56 -2.66
N TRP A 56 -8.73 -5.71 -2.09
CA TRP A 56 -7.48 -5.80 -2.83
C TRP A 56 -6.90 -7.20 -2.76
N TYR A 57 -6.31 -7.65 -3.85
CA TYR A 57 -5.60 -8.92 -3.91
C TYR A 57 -4.10 -8.67 -4.02
N LYS A 58 -3.31 -9.38 -3.23
CA LYS A 58 -1.85 -9.30 -3.25
C LYS A 58 -1.28 -10.60 -3.79
N ASP A 59 -0.77 -10.54 -5.02
CA ASP A 59 -0.04 -11.64 -5.65
C ASP A 59 1.47 -11.45 -5.47
N MET A 60 2.10 -12.37 -4.73
CA MET A 60 3.55 -12.36 -4.47
C MET A 60 4.31 -13.36 -5.34
N ARG A 61 3.64 -14.01 -6.29
CA ARG A 61 4.27 -14.96 -7.21
C ARG A 61 4.98 -14.20 -8.31
N PHE A 62 6.12 -14.71 -8.76
CA PHE A 62 6.71 -14.29 -10.04
C PHE A 62 5.74 -14.71 -11.17
N SER A 63 4.88 -13.78 -11.61
CA SER A 63 3.87 -14.09 -12.60
C SER A 63 3.56 -12.90 -13.50
N THR A 64 3.53 -13.15 -14.81
CA THR A 64 3.01 -12.24 -15.84
C THR A 64 1.55 -12.55 -16.21
N ARG A 65 0.86 -13.34 -15.37
CA ARG A 65 -0.46 -13.91 -15.69
C ARG A 65 -1.62 -12.93 -15.52
N VAL A 66 -1.49 -11.90 -14.69
CA VAL A 66 -2.53 -10.88 -14.52
C VAL A 66 -2.34 -9.80 -15.60
N LYS A 67 -3.41 -9.52 -16.35
CA LYS A 67 -3.44 -8.60 -17.51
C LYS A 67 -4.66 -7.68 -17.43
N ASP A 68 -4.55 -6.46 -17.95
CA ASP A 68 -5.68 -5.51 -18.08
C ASP A 68 -6.54 -5.88 -19.27
N GLU A 69 -7.57 -5.07 -19.52
CA GLU A 69 -8.50 -5.24 -20.64
C GLU A 69 -7.78 -5.15 -21.99
N GLU A 70 -6.65 -4.43 -22.05
CA GLU A 70 -5.77 -4.31 -23.21
C GLU A 70 -4.77 -5.46 -23.35
N GLY A 71 -4.76 -6.43 -22.42
CA GLY A 71 -3.84 -7.56 -22.43
C GLY A 71 -2.41 -7.21 -22.00
N MET A 72 -2.17 -5.96 -21.59
CA MET A 72 -0.95 -5.50 -20.94
C MET A 72 -0.94 -6.03 -19.51
N PRO A 73 0.21 -6.19 -18.86
CA PRO A 73 0.21 -6.64 -17.47
C PRO A 73 -0.55 -5.65 -16.55
N ALA A 74 -1.76 -6.02 -16.10
CA ALA A 74 -2.55 -5.24 -15.14
C ALA A 74 -1.94 -5.40 -13.77
N PHE A 75 -1.18 -4.40 -13.37
CA PHE A 75 -0.78 -4.23 -12.00
C PHE A 75 -0.24 -2.82 -11.83
N ALA A 76 -0.39 -2.26 -10.63
CA ALA A 76 0.68 -1.44 -10.12
C ALA A 76 1.73 -2.43 -9.58
N LEU A 77 2.80 -2.70 -10.34
CA LEU A 77 3.94 -3.39 -9.77
C LEU A 77 4.53 -2.41 -8.77
N TRP A 78 4.35 -2.71 -7.48
CA TRP A 78 4.87 -1.89 -6.42
C TRP A 78 5.92 -2.64 -5.61
N THR A 79 6.85 -1.88 -5.05
CA THR A 79 7.75 -2.37 -4.01
C THR A 79 7.34 -1.77 -2.68
N GLU A 80 7.33 -2.60 -1.64
CA GLU A 80 7.21 -2.12 -0.27
C GLU A 80 8.59 -1.78 0.28
N SER A 81 8.73 -0.64 0.97
CA SER A 81 9.94 -0.35 1.73
C SER A 81 10.06 -1.26 2.97
N ARG A 82 11.17 -1.14 3.70
CA ARG A 82 11.20 -1.56 5.10
C ARG A 82 10.14 -0.81 5.89
N ASP A 83 9.75 -1.38 7.03
CA ASP A 83 8.85 -0.73 7.98
C ASP A 83 9.40 0.66 8.37
N VAL A 84 8.58 1.69 8.22
CA VAL A 84 8.92 3.10 8.55
C VAL A 84 8.30 3.54 9.88
N GLY A 85 7.83 2.59 10.68
CA GLY A 85 7.19 2.76 11.99
C GLY A 85 5.76 2.21 12.00
N ASN A 86 5.41 1.50 13.08
CA ASN A 86 4.04 1.03 13.38
C ASN A 86 3.38 0.17 12.29
N GLY A 87 4.16 -0.64 11.56
CA GLY A 87 3.61 -1.51 10.51
C GLY A 87 3.39 -0.82 9.17
N PHE A 88 3.74 0.46 9.04
CA PHE A 88 3.59 1.22 7.81
C PHE A 88 4.81 1.08 6.91
N ARG A 89 4.58 1.11 5.60
CA ARG A 89 5.60 1.00 4.54
C ARG A 89 5.30 2.02 3.45
N CYS A 90 6.31 2.41 2.69
CA CYS A 90 6.12 3.14 1.44
C CYS A 90 5.77 2.13 0.34
N VAL A 91 4.82 2.47 -0.52
CA VAL A 91 4.47 1.71 -1.72
C VAL A 91 5.00 2.51 -2.92
N ARG A 92 5.87 1.90 -3.73
CA ARG A 92 6.63 2.61 -4.78
C ARG A 92 6.50 1.94 -6.13
N MET A 93 6.49 2.72 -7.21
CA MET A 93 6.46 2.19 -8.57
C MET A 93 7.71 1.32 -8.85
N VAL A 94 7.55 0.17 -9.51
CA VAL A 94 8.67 -0.76 -9.76
C VAL A 94 9.72 -0.22 -10.72
N ASN A 95 9.32 0.50 -11.76
CA ASN A 95 10.21 1.02 -12.80
C ASN A 95 10.80 2.38 -12.40
N ASN A 96 10.24 3.03 -11.38
CA ASN A 96 10.75 4.28 -10.83
C ASN A 96 10.51 4.34 -9.32
N ILE A 97 11.46 3.79 -8.56
CA ILE A 97 11.39 3.70 -7.09
C ILE A 97 11.58 5.06 -6.38
N TYR A 98 11.75 6.17 -7.11
CA TYR A 98 11.77 7.51 -6.53
C TYR A 98 10.37 8.10 -6.36
N LEU A 99 9.36 7.47 -6.96
CA LEU A 99 7.95 7.85 -6.83
C LEU A 99 7.21 6.89 -5.89
N ASN A 100 6.43 7.47 -4.99
CA ASN A 100 5.62 6.77 -3.99
C ASN A 100 4.14 6.96 -4.30
N PHE A 101 3.33 6.00 -3.91
CA PHE A 101 1.91 6.18 -3.68
C PHE A 101 1.72 7.29 -2.66
N ASP A 102 1.02 8.34 -3.07
CA ASP A 102 0.76 9.55 -2.29
C ASP A 102 -0.74 9.84 -2.33
N ALA A 103 -1.37 9.98 -1.17
CA ALA A 103 -2.71 10.54 -1.09
C ALA A 103 -2.60 12.05 -1.29
N PHE A 104 -3.06 12.52 -2.46
CA PHE A 104 -2.83 13.87 -2.94
C PHE A 104 -3.38 14.92 -1.97
N HIS A 105 -2.51 15.81 -1.50
CA HIS A 105 -2.84 16.81 -0.46
C HIS A 105 -3.47 16.19 0.80
N GLY A 106 -3.20 14.91 1.07
CA GLY A 106 -3.70 14.19 2.24
C GLY A 106 -2.98 14.54 3.54
N ASP A 107 -2.03 15.47 3.51
CA ASP A 107 -1.32 15.95 4.68
C ASP A 107 -2.10 17.04 5.43
N LYS A 108 -1.70 17.29 6.68
CA LYS A 108 -2.42 18.22 7.57
C LYS A 108 -2.41 19.67 7.09
N ALA A 109 -1.43 20.10 6.30
CA ALA A 109 -1.37 21.48 5.82
C ALA A 109 -2.47 21.77 4.79
N HIS A 110 -3.03 20.73 4.17
CA HIS A 110 -4.10 20.83 3.18
C HIS A 110 -5.46 20.32 3.69
N GLY A 111 -5.58 20.03 5.00
CA GLY A 111 -6.82 19.56 5.62
C GLY A 111 -6.90 18.05 5.85
N GLY A 112 -5.89 17.29 5.40
CA GLY A 112 -5.84 15.85 5.56
C GLY A 112 -6.65 15.10 4.50
N VAL A 113 -6.62 13.76 4.58
CA VAL A 113 -7.40 12.90 3.69
C VAL A 113 -8.90 12.98 3.96
N HIS A 114 -9.68 12.82 2.91
CA HIS A 114 -11.14 12.82 2.91
C HIS A 114 -11.67 11.79 1.90
N ASP A 115 -13.00 11.62 1.85
CA ASP A 115 -13.62 10.76 0.85
C ASP A 115 -13.34 11.30 -0.56
N GLY A 116 -12.88 10.43 -1.46
CA GLY A 116 -12.47 10.78 -2.80
C GLY A 116 -11.07 11.37 -2.93
N THR A 117 -10.23 11.40 -1.88
CA THR A 117 -8.83 11.83 -2.03
C THR A 117 -8.11 10.93 -3.06
N GLU A 118 -7.68 11.53 -4.16
CA GLU A 118 -7.00 10.83 -5.25
C GLU A 118 -5.61 10.33 -4.85
N ILE A 119 -5.22 9.22 -5.45
CA ILE A 119 -3.90 8.64 -5.29
C ILE A 119 -3.02 9.01 -6.49
N VAL A 120 -1.89 9.64 -6.21
CA VAL A 120 -0.93 10.10 -7.21
C VAL A 120 0.45 9.49 -6.96
N LEU A 121 1.35 9.67 -7.93
CA LEU A 121 2.76 9.32 -7.80
C LEU A 121 3.57 10.58 -7.46
N TRP A 122 4.25 10.58 -6.33
CA TRP A 122 5.03 11.74 -5.88
C TRP A 122 6.37 11.37 -5.25
N LYS A 123 7.32 12.33 -5.27
CA LYS A 123 8.62 12.15 -4.63
C LYS A 123 8.46 11.95 -3.11
N TRP A 124 9.35 11.17 -2.50
CA TRP A 124 9.33 10.94 -1.06
C TRP A 124 9.55 12.25 -0.30
N CYS A 125 8.59 12.60 0.56
CA CYS A 125 8.59 13.79 1.41
C CYS A 125 8.38 13.43 2.89
N GLU A 126 8.46 12.14 3.23
CA GLU A 126 8.29 11.60 4.59
C GLU A 126 6.89 11.83 5.19
N GLY A 127 5.92 12.28 4.40
CA GLY A 127 4.56 12.55 4.83
C GLY A 127 3.78 11.29 5.23
N ASP A 128 2.84 11.45 6.17
CA ASP A 128 1.93 10.36 6.55
C ASP A 128 1.00 9.95 5.41
N ASN A 129 0.73 10.85 4.47
CA ASN A 129 -0.02 10.60 3.24
C ASN A 129 0.72 9.70 2.23
N GLN A 130 2.00 9.36 2.48
CA GLN A 130 2.83 8.48 1.65
C GLN A 130 3.13 7.12 2.30
N ARG A 131 2.51 6.86 3.46
CA ARG A 131 2.78 5.68 4.29
C ARG A 131 1.53 4.81 4.36
N TRP A 132 1.69 3.53 4.05
CA TRP A 132 0.59 2.60 3.81
C TRP A 132 0.68 1.38 4.70
N LYS A 133 -0.47 0.87 5.14
CA LYS A 133 -0.58 -0.39 5.87
C LYS A 133 -1.49 -1.33 5.09
N ILE A 134 -0.98 -2.51 4.74
CA ILE A 134 -1.71 -3.55 4.00
C ILE A 134 -2.06 -4.65 4.99
N LEU A 135 -3.35 -4.86 5.24
CA LEU A 135 -3.84 -5.83 6.22
C LEU A 135 -4.72 -6.88 5.55
N PRO A 136 -4.61 -8.16 5.95
CA PRO A 136 -5.59 -9.17 5.54
C PRO A 136 -6.97 -8.76 6.06
N TRP A 137 -7.99 -9.01 5.25
CA TRP A 137 -9.39 -8.74 5.55
C TRP A 137 -10.20 -10.03 5.52
#